data_AF-Q4S9B5-F1
#
_entry.id   AF-Q4S9B5-F1
#
_cell.length_a   1.000
_cell.length_b   1.000
_cell.length_c   1.000
_cell.angle_alpha   90.00
_cell.angle_beta   90.00
_cell.angle_gamma   90.00
#
_symmetry.space_group_name_H-M   'P 1'
#
loop_
_entity.id
_entity.type
_entity.pdbx_description
1 polymer ?
#
loop_
_entity_poly.entity_id
_entity_poly.type
_entity_poly.pdbx_seq_one_letter_code
_entity_poly.pdbx_strand_id
1 'polypeptide(L)'
;MFENFREKLHLVQQDFTTSFKTLGDKSRESRSRWQPRVDQSHPLHYSAGLDILSRYEESWVLLHKRTKGCAETAEAADGDVVMLSAQVERRRSALSGLQEQLLALPTFVSDLDAITASIAQLEGDFEELESRLVYLEALCCQCEEVTSKQHHASTLDAYQRRRRREVEGLEAD
;
A
#
# COMPACT_ATOMS: atom_id res chain seq x y z
N MET A 1 -43.51 32.71 -27.15
CA MET A 1 -43.32 31.44 -26.41
C MET A 1 -44.30 31.23 -25.25
N PHE A 2 -44.87 32.29 -24.64
CA PHE A 2 -45.90 32.15 -23.60
C PHE A 2 -47.31 31.77 -24.12
N GLU A 3 -47.65 32.09 -25.37
CA GLU A 3 -48.94 31.71 -25.96
C GLU A 3 -49.09 30.19 -26.10
N ASN A 4 -48.03 29.51 -26.56
CA ASN A 4 -47.98 28.05 -26.64
C ASN A 4 -48.17 27.37 -25.27
N PHE A 5 -47.74 28.00 -24.18
CA PHE A 5 -47.94 27.46 -22.83
C PHE A 5 -49.40 27.68 -22.37
N ARG A 6 -49.97 28.84 -22.68
CA ARG A 6 -51.37 29.17 -22.38
C ARG A 6 -52.34 28.27 -23.14
N GLU A 7 -52.08 28.00 -24.42
CA GLU A 7 -52.86 27.08 -25.25
C GLU A 7 -52.79 25.65 -24.71
N LYS A 8 -51.59 25.18 -24.33
CA LYS A 8 -51.43 23.85 -23.71
C LYS A 8 -52.15 23.74 -22.37
N LEU A 9 -52.15 24.81 -21.57
CA LEU A 9 -52.84 24.83 -20.29
C LEU A 9 -54.37 24.86 -20.46
N HIS A 10 -54.88 25.57 -21.47
CA HIS A 10 -56.30 25.52 -21.85
C HIS A 10 -56.71 24.15 -22.39
N LEU A 11 -55.86 23.50 -23.18
CA LEU A 11 -56.11 22.15 -23.69
C LEU A 11 -56.22 21.13 -22.55
N VAL A 12 -55.27 21.17 -21.60
CA VAL A 12 -55.29 20.31 -20.41
C VAL A 12 -56.53 20.59 -19.55
N GLN A 13 -56.92 21.85 -19.36
CA GLN A 13 -58.12 22.21 -18.63
C GLN A 13 -59.40 21.71 -19.34
N GLN A 14 -59.44 21.77 -20.67
CA GLN A 14 -60.54 21.24 -21.46
C GLN A 14 -60.61 19.71 -21.35
N ASP A 15 -59.47 19.01 -21.41
CA ASP A 15 -59.39 17.55 -21.28
C ASP A 15 -59.80 17.05 -19.88
N PHE A 16 -59.46 17.78 -18.82
CA PHE A 16 -59.98 17.49 -17.48
C PHE A 16 -61.48 17.74 -17.39
N THR A 17 -61.98 18.81 -18.02
CA THR A 17 -63.41 19.16 -17.99
C THR A 17 -64.26 18.18 -18.81
N THR A 18 -63.75 17.67 -19.94
CA THR A 18 -64.43 16.66 -20.76
C THR A 18 -64.39 15.28 -20.08
N SER A 19 -63.29 14.94 -19.41
CA SER A 19 -63.18 13.73 -18.58
C SER A 19 -64.16 13.74 -17.40
N PHE A 20 -64.38 14.89 -16.75
CA PHE A 20 -65.39 15.01 -15.69
C PHE A 20 -66.83 14.96 -16.23
N LYS A 21 -67.10 15.54 -17.41
CA LYS A 21 -68.43 15.48 -18.04
C LYS A 21 -68.80 14.06 -18.46
N THR A 22 -67.85 13.29 -18.97
CA THR A 22 -68.07 11.87 -19.34
C THR A 22 -68.23 10.94 -18.13
N LEU A 23 -67.65 11.29 -16.97
CA LEU A 23 -67.97 10.63 -15.70
C LEU A 23 -69.34 11.03 -15.13
N GLY A 24 -69.74 12.30 -15.32
CA GLY A 24 -71.05 12.81 -14.92
C GLY A 24 -72.23 12.20 -15.69
N ASP A 25 -72.06 11.93 -16.99
CA ASP A 25 -73.12 11.35 -17.83
C ASP A 25 -73.40 9.88 -17.50
N LYS A 26 -72.36 9.09 -17.17
CA LYS A 26 -72.53 7.71 -16.66
C LYS A 26 -73.24 7.66 -15.29
N SER A 27 -73.20 8.75 -14.52
CA SER A 27 -73.91 8.87 -13.24
C SER A 27 -75.39 9.27 -13.40
N ARG A 28 -75.78 9.80 -14.57
CA ARG A 28 -77.14 10.31 -14.79
C ARG A 28 -78.07 9.33 -15.51
N GLU A 29 -77.52 8.37 -16.25
CA GLU A 29 -78.28 7.31 -16.93
C GLU A 29 -78.78 6.20 -15.97
N SER A 30 -78.27 6.12 -14.74
CA SER A 30 -78.77 5.22 -13.69
C SER A 30 -79.95 5.80 -12.89
N ARG A 31 -80.39 7.03 -13.17
CA ARG A 31 -81.62 7.60 -12.58
C ARG A 31 -82.84 7.20 -13.40
N SER A 32 -83.18 5.91 -13.41
CA SER A 32 -84.49 5.45 -13.87
C SER A 32 -85.20 4.64 -12.77
N ARG A 33 -86.37 5.17 -12.38
CA ARG A 33 -87.41 4.63 -11.48
C ARG A 33 -87.06 4.51 -9.99
N TRP A 34 -87.43 5.54 -9.24
CA TRP A 34 -87.92 5.39 -7.87
C TRP A 34 -89.14 4.46 -7.87
N GLN A 35 -88.95 3.20 -7.50
CA GLN A 35 -90.00 2.31 -7.00
C GLN A 35 -89.86 2.25 -5.46
N PRO A 36 -90.89 2.58 -4.68
CA PRO A 36 -90.90 2.26 -3.27
C PRO A 36 -91.28 0.79 -3.13
N ARG A 37 -90.27 -0.08 -2.96
CA ARG A 37 -90.45 -1.39 -2.34
C ARG A 37 -89.66 -1.41 -1.05
N VAL A 38 -90.37 -1.18 0.04
CA VAL A 38 -90.01 -1.78 1.33
C VAL A 38 -89.89 -3.29 1.10
N ASP A 39 -88.87 -3.88 1.72
CA ASP A 39 -88.62 -5.32 1.83
C ASP A 39 -87.77 -5.98 0.72
N GLN A 40 -86.46 -5.73 0.81
CA GLN A 40 -85.48 -6.80 1.05
C GLN A 40 -84.13 -6.13 1.28
N SER A 41 -83.78 -6.06 2.56
CA SER A 41 -82.46 -5.73 3.06
C SER A 41 -81.42 -6.46 2.21
N HIS A 42 -80.70 -5.71 1.36
CA HIS A 42 -79.35 -6.13 1.03
C HIS A 42 -78.67 -6.36 2.38
N PRO A 43 -78.03 -7.52 2.64
CA PRO A 43 -77.37 -7.71 3.91
C PRO A 43 -76.44 -6.50 4.07
N LEU A 44 -76.74 -5.64 5.04
CA LEU A 44 -75.78 -4.65 5.50
C LEU A 44 -74.49 -5.43 5.65
N HIS A 45 -73.43 -5.06 4.91
CA HIS A 45 -72.14 -5.75 4.93
C HIS A 45 -71.52 -5.62 6.33
N TYR A 46 -72.11 -6.33 7.29
CA TYR A 46 -71.71 -6.41 8.69
C TYR A 46 -70.32 -7.07 8.79
N SER A 47 -69.85 -7.69 7.69
CA SER A 47 -68.51 -8.22 7.50
C SER A 47 -67.48 -7.23 6.96
N ALA A 48 -67.85 -6.05 6.45
CA ALA A 48 -66.87 -5.16 5.80
C ALA A 48 -65.72 -4.74 6.74
N GLY A 49 -66.03 -4.54 8.03
CA GLY A 49 -65.01 -4.29 9.05
C GLY A 49 -64.08 -5.50 9.27
N LEU A 50 -64.63 -6.71 9.22
CA LEU A 50 -63.85 -7.96 9.33
C LEU A 50 -62.95 -8.16 8.09
N ASP A 51 -63.46 -7.89 6.90
CA ASP A 51 -62.71 -8.01 5.64
C ASP A 51 -61.55 -7.00 5.55
N ILE A 52 -61.76 -5.77 6.05
CA ILE A 52 -60.71 -4.77 6.17
C ILE A 52 -59.64 -5.20 7.18
N LEU A 53 -60.07 -5.68 8.37
CA LEU A 53 -59.15 -6.13 9.41
C LEU A 53 -58.30 -7.31 8.93
N SER A 54 -58.93 -8.29 8.29
CA SER A 54 -58.27 -9.46 7.69
C SER A 54 -57.22 -9.05 6.65
N ARG A 55 -57.53 -8.08 5.77
CA ARG A 55 -56.54 -7.56 4.81
C ARG A 55 -55.35 -6.87 5.48
N TYR A 56 -55.59 -6.09 6.53
CA TYR A 56 -54.50 -5.45 7.29
C TYR A 56 -53.65 -6.50 8.00
N GLU A 57 -54.27 -7.51 8.60
CA GLU A 57 -53.57 -8.62 9.25
C GLU A 57 -52.69 -9.37 8.25
N GLU A 58 -53.23 -9.77 7.10
CA GLU A 58 -52.48 -10.45 6.03
C GLU A 58 -51.32 -9.58 5.51
N SER A 59 -51.58 -8.29 5.30
CA SER A 59 -50.57 -7.33 4.84
C SER A 59 -49.46 -7.15 5.88
N TRP A 60 -49.82 -7.09 7.16
CA TRP A 60 -48.88 -6.97 8.27
C TRP A 60 -48.00 -8.21 8.40
N VAL A 61 -48.59 -9.41 8.35
CA VAL A 61 -47.86 -10.69 8.40
C VAL A 61 -46.87 -10.78 7.24
N LEU A 62 -47.30 -10.44 6.02
CA LEU A 62 -46.43 -10.44 4.84
C LEU A 62 -45.27 -9.44 4.98
N LEU A 63 -45.57 -8.22 5.43
CA LEU A 63 -44.56 -7.18 5.65
C LEU A 63 -43.55 -7.65 6.70
N HIS A 64 -44.01 -8.14 7.85
CA HIS A 64 -43.13 -8.62 8.91
C HIS A 64 -42.23 -9.76 8.44
N LYS A 65 -42.77 -10.73 7.70
CA LYS A 65 -41.99 -11.84 7.13
C LYS A 65 -40.91 -11.33 6.17
N ARG A 66 -41.24 -10.37 5.31
CA ARG A 66 -40.27 -9.75 4.39
C ARG A 66 -39.21 -8.94 5.12
N THR A 67 -39.60 -8.14 6.10
CA THR A 67 -38.66 -7.35 6.92
C THR A 67 -37.69 -8.25 7.65
N LYS A 68 -38.18 -9.35 8.24
CA LYS A 68 -37.33 -10.34 8.91
C LYS A 68 -36.33 -10.98 7.94
N GLY A 69 -36.79 -11.45 6.77
CA GLY A 69 -35.90 -12.01 5.76
C GLY A 69 -34.89 -10.99 5.25
N CYS A 70 -35.30 -9.74 5.06
CA CYS A 70 -34.40 -8.66 4.66
C CYS A 70 -33.31 -8.41 5.72
N ALA A 71 -33.67 -8.43 7.00
CA ALA A 71 -32.71 -8.28 8.10
C ALA A 71 -31.69 -9.44 8.12
N GLU A 72 -32.15 -10.69 7.97
CA GLU A 72 -31.28 -11.87 7.90
C GLU A 72 -30.32 -11.79 6.70
N THR A 73 -30.80 -11.36 5.53
CA THR A 73 -29.92 -11.17 4.36
C THR A 73 -28.93 -10.02 4.53
N ALA A 74 -29.33 -8.95 5.22
CA ALA A 74 -28.45 -7.81 5.49
C ALA A 74 -27.35 -8.19 6.50
N GLU A 75 -27.68 -8.98 7.52
CA GLU A 75 -26.72 -9.50 8.50
C GLU A 75 -25.69 -10.42 7.84
N ALA A 76 -26.12 -11.31 6.94
CA ALA A 76 -25.20 -12.16 6.18
C ALA A 76 -24.25 -11.33 5.29
N ALA A 77 -24.79 -10.34 4.57
CA ALA A 77 -23.99 -9.45 3.73
C ALA A 77 -23.00 -8.59 4.54
N ASP A 78 -23.41 -8.10 5.72
CA ASP A 78 -22.52 -7.38 6.63
C ASP A 78 -21.36 -8.26 7.10
N GLY A 79 -21.64 -9.53 7.45
CA GLY A 79 -20.62 -10.52 7.78
C GLY A 79 -19.58 -10.72 6.66
N ASP A 80 -20.04 -10.83 5.41
CA ASP A 80 -19.16 -10.94 4.24
C ASP A 80 -18.31 -9.67 4.04
N VAL A 81 -18.90 -8.48 4.20
CA VAL A 81 -18.18 -7.20 4.10
C VAL A 81 -17.11 -7.09 5.19
N VAL A 82 -17.40 -7.47 6.44
CA VAL A 82 -16.43 -7.49 7.53
C VAL A 82 -15.29 -8.45 7.21
N MET A 83 -15.58 -9.66 6.75
CA MET A 83 -14.55 -10.65 6.40
C MET A 83 -13.65 -10.17 5.25
N LEU A 84 -14.24 -9.59 4.20
CA LEU A 84 -13.49 -9.02 3.07
C LEU A 84 -12.63 -7.84 3.50
N SER A 85 -13.17 -6.94 4.33
CA SER A 85 -12.42 -5.78 4.84
C SER A 85 -11.21 -6.22 5.66
N ALA A 86 -11.37 -7.21 6.53
CA ALA A 86 -10.26 -7.78 7.30
C ALA A 86 -9.19 -8.40 6.41
N GLN A 87 -9.58 -9.08 5.32
CA GLN A 87 -8.64 -9.66 4.36
C GLN A 87 -7.88 -8.56 3.58
N VAL A 88 -8.58 -7.52 3.13
CA VAL A 88 -7.98 -6.39 2.42
C VAL A 88 -6.98 -5.68 3.33
N GLU A 89 -7.32 -5.43 4.60
CA GLU A 89 -6.43 -4.75 5.52
C GLU A 89 -5.17 -5.57 5.82
N ARG A 90 -5.29 -6.89 5.96
CA ARG A 90 -4.11 -7.79 6.09
C ARG A 90 -3.21 -7.74 4.86
N ARG A 91 -3.79 -7.70 3.66
CA ARG A 91 -2.99 -7.60 2.41
C ARG A 91 -2.33 -6.24 2.31
N ARG A 92 -3.06 -5.18 2.68
CA ARG A 92 -2.53 -3.80 2.70
C ARG A 92 -1.35 -3.69 3.65
N SER A 93 -1.45 -4.20 4.88
CA SER A 93 -0.35 -4.15 5.84
C SER A 93 0.89 -4.91 5.36
N ALA A 94 0.71 -6.09 4.75
CA ALA A 94 1.81 -6.84 4.14
C ALA A 94 2.49 -6.08 2.99
N LEU A 95 1.71 -5.43 2.11
CA LEU A 95 2.24 -4.61 1.02
C LEU A 95 2.96 -3.36 1.53
N SER A 96 2.43 -2.69 2.56
CA SER A 96 3.11 -1.56 3.20
C SER A 96 4.47 -1.97 3.77
N GLY A 97 4.54 -3.12 4.47
CA GLY A 97 5.82 -3.61 4.99
C GLY A 97 6.83 -3.93 3.88
N LEU A 98 6.38 -4.51 2.77
CA LEU A 98 7.25 -4.74 1.61
C LEU A 98 7.72 -3.42 0.99
N GLN A 99 6.81 -2.44 0.85
CA GLN A 99 7.15 -1.13 0.32
C GLN A 99 8.20 -0.42 1.18
N GLU A 100 8.07 -0.46 2.50
CA GLU A 100 9.06 0.10 3.44
C GLU A 100 10.43 -0.55 3.25
N GLN A 101 10.49 -1.88 3.11
CA GLN A 101 11.74 -2.60 2.85
C GLN A 101 12.37 -2.20 1.50
N LEU A 102 11.55 -2.08 0.45
CA LEU A 102 12.04 -1.65 -0.87
C LEU A 102 12.57 -0.21 -0.84
N LEU A 103 11.93 0.68 -0.07
CA LEU A 103 12.39 2.06 0.11
C LEU A 103 13.70 2.16 0.90
N ALA A 104 14.04 1.15 1.71
CA ALA A 104 15.30 1.07 2.44
C ALA A 104 16.47 0.48 1.63
N LEU A 105 16.22 -0.08 0.43
CA LEU A 105 17.27 -0.65 -0.41
C LEU A 105 18.31 0.37 -0.88
N PRO A 106 17.94 1.59 -1.33
CA PRO A 106 18.93 2.57 -1.78
C PRO A 106 19.91 2.98 -0.67
N THR A 107 19.43 3.14 0.56
CA THR A 107 20.30 3.41 1.72
C THR A 107 21.24 2.25 1.99
N PHE A 108 20.72 1.01 1.95
CA PHE A 108 21.55 -0.19 2.10
C PHE A 108 22.64 -0.31 1.02
N VAL A 109 22.29 -0.01 -0.24
CA VAL A 109 23.26 0.02 -1.34
C VAL A 109 24.32 1.09 -1.11
N SER A 110 23.92 2.30 -0.69
CA SER A 110 24.87 3.37 -0.36
C SER A 110 25.83 2.97 0.77
N ASP A 111 25.35 2.24 1.78
CA ASP A 111 26.19 1.74 2.87
C ASP A 111 27.20 0.69 2.37
N LEU A 112 26.77 -0.20 1.46
CA LEU A 112 27.66 -1.16 0.81
C LEU A 112 28.72 -0.47 -0.07
N ASP A 113 28.35 0.57 -0.81
CA ASP A 113 29.28 1.35 -1.61
C ASP A 113 30.32 2.05 -0.72
N ALA A 114 29.91 2.58 0.43
CA ALA A 114 30.81 3.21 1.41
C ALA A 114 31.79 2.19 2.03
N ILE A 115 31.32 0.99 2.37
CA ILE A 115 32.19 -0.09 2.86
C ILE A 115 33.18 -0.51 1.75
N THR A 116 32.70 -0.66 0.52
CA THR A 116 33.55 -1.03 -0.63
C THR A 116 34.63 0.01 -0.88
N ALA A 117 34.31 1.29 -0.82
CA ALA A 117 35.28 2.38 -0.93
C ALA A 117 36.31 2.36 0.21
N SER A 118 35.86 2.06 1.44
CA SER A 118 36.76 1.95 2.60
C SER A 118 37.73 0.78 2.46
N ILE A 119 37.29 -0.35 1.90
CA ILE A 119 38.14 -1.50 1.61
C ILE A 119 39.19 -1.13 0.55
N ALA A 120 38.78 -0.50 -0.55
CA ALA A 120 39.70 -0.09 -1.61
C ALA A 120 40.76 0.90 -1.11
N GLN A 121 40.39 1.84 -0.21
CA GLN A 121 41.35 2.73 0.42
C GLN A 121 42.34 1.96 1.29
N LEU A 122 41.85 1.02 2.11
CA LEU A 122 42.70 0.22 2.98
C LEU A 122 43.66 -0.67 2.19
N GLU A 123 43.22 -1.24 1.07
CA GLU A 123 44.08 -1.98 0.14
C GLU A 123 45.21 -1.08 -0.39
N GLY A 124 44.89 0.16 -0.81
CA GLY A 124 45.91 1.12 -1.23
C GLY A 124 46.91 1.50 -0.13
N ASP A 125 46.42 1.70 1.11
CA ASP A 125 47.27 1.98 2.27
C ASP A 125 48.22 0.80 2.57
N PHE A 126 47.76 -0.44 2.38
CA PHE A 126 48.59 -1.64 2.54
C PHE A 126 49.64 -1.77 1.44
N GLU A 127 49.30 -1.51 0.17
CA GLU A 127 50.27 -1.51 -0.92
C GLU A 127 51.37 -0.45 -0.69
N GLU A 128 51.00 0.75 -0.21
CA GLU A 128 51.99 1.77 0.14
C GLU A 128 52.88 1.31 1.30
N LEU A 129 52.30 0.70 2.34
CA LEU A 129 53.05 0.17 3.48
C LEU A 129 54.05 -0.91 3.04
N GLU A 130 53.63 -1.85 2.18
CA GLU A 130 54.50 -2.88 1.63
C GLU A 130 55.67 -2.27 0.85
N SER A 131 55.41 -1.27 0.01
CA SER A 131 56.47 -0.57 -0.74
C SER A 131 57.50 0.09 0.19
N ARG A 132 57.03 0.70 1.28
CA ARG A 132 57.88 1.34 2.30
C ARG A 132 58.69 0.33 3.10
N LEU A 133 58.12 -0.84 3.39
CA LEU A 133 58.83 -1.94 4.06
C LEU A 133 59.95 -2.51 3.19
N VAL A 134 59.70 -2.74 1.90
CA VAL A 134 60.73 -3.18 0.94
C VAL A 134 61.86 -2.16 0.83
N TYR A 135 61.52 -0.86 0.77
CA TYR A 135 62.52 0.20 0.77
C TYR A 135 63.36 0.22 2.06
N LEU A 136 62.72 0.04 3.22
CA LEU A 136 63.42 -0.04 4.50
C LEU A 136 64.38 -1.24 4.55
N GLU A 137 63.95 -2.40 4.04
CA GLU A 137 64.81 -3.59 3.94
C GLU A 137 66.05 -3.32 3.08
N ALA A 138 65.89 -2.67 1.93
CA ALA A 138 67.02 -2.29 1.07
C ALA A 138 68.01 -1.34 1.77
N LEU A 139 67.52 -0.37 2.54
CA LEU A 139 68.36 0.52 3.35
C LEU A 139 69.11 -0.23 4.46
N CYS A 140 68.46 -1.18 5.12
CA CYS A 140 69.10 -2.03 6.12
C CYS A 140 70.23 -2.85 5.51
N CYS A 141 70.00 -3.51 4.36
CA CYS A 141 71.04 -4.25 3.64
C CYS A 141 72.23 -3.34 3.26
N GLN A 142 71.97 -2.11 2.80
CA GLN A 142 73.03 -1.17 2.47
C GLN A 142 73.87 -0.78 3.70
N CYS A 143 73.23 -0.55 4.85
CA CYS A 143 73.94 -0.28 6.11
C CYS A 143 74.85 -1.45 6.52
N GLU A 144 74.34 -2.68 6.42
CA GLU A 144 75.11 -3.90 6.72
C GLU A 144 76.31 -4.06 5.77
N GLU A 145 76.13 -3.78 4.48
CA GLU A 145 77.25 -3.80 3.53
C GLU A 145 78.33 -2.78 3.86
N VAL A 146 77.94 -1.54 4.19
CA VAL A 146 78.89 -0.47 4.52
C VAL A 146 79.68 -0.82 5.77
N THR A 147 79.01 -1.30 6.82
CA THR A 147 79.65 -1.72 8.07
C THR A 147 80.61 -2.90 7.85
N SER A 148 80.23 -3.89 7.05
CA SER A 148 81.08 -5.02 6.66
C SER A 148 82.33 -4.57 5.89
N LYS A 149 82.16 -3.74 4.85
CA LYS A 149 83.28 -3.17 4.08
C LYS A 149 84.25 -2.39 4.98
N GLN A 150 83.73 -1.61 5.91
CA GLN A 150 84.54 -0.84 6.85
C GLN A 150 85.31 -1.74 7.83
N HIS A 151 84.69 -2.83 8.30
CA HIS A 151 85.35 -3.83 9.13
C HIS A 151 86.49 -4.55 8.38
N HIS A 152 86.27 -4.94 7.13
CA HIS A 152 87.29 -5.55 6.28
C HIS A 152 88.45 -4.59 6.01
N ALA A 153 88.18 -3.31 5.70
CA ALA A 153 89.20 -2.29 5.49
C ALA A 153 90.05 -2.08 6.74
N SER A 154 89.43 -1.97 7.93
CA SER A 154 90.13 -1.84 9.20
C SER A 154 91.04 -3.05 9.49
N THR A 155 90.55 -4.25 9.22
CA THR A 155 91.32 -5.49 9.39
C THR A 155 92.53 -5.56 8.44
N LEU A 156 92.33 -5.18 7.17
CA LEU A 156 93.40 -5.08 6.17
C LEU A 156 94.48 -4.07 6.58
N ASP A 157 94.09 -2.88 7.04
CA ASP A 157 95.02 -1.86 7.50
C ASP A 157 95.82 -2.32 8.73
N ALA A 158 95.19 -3.03 9.66
CA ALA A 158 95.86 -3.60 10.82
C ALA A 158 96.89 -4.66 10.40
N TYR A 159 96.51 -5.55 9.47
CA TYR A 159 97.41 -6.57 8.92
C TYR A 159 98.60 -5.95 8.18
N GLN A 160 98.38 -4.97 7.30
CA GLN A 160 99.45 -4.29 6.58
C GLN A 160 100.42 -3.58 7.54
N ARG A 161 99.90 -2.91 8.58
CA ARG A 161 100.73 -2.29 9.63
C ARG A 161 101.55 -3.29 10.43
N ARG A 162 101.01 -4.49 10.67
CA ARG A 162 101.77 -5.57 11.33
C ARG A 162 102.88 -6.08 10.42
N ARG A 163 102.56 -6.37 9.15
CA ARG A 163 103.56 -6.84 8.17
C ARG A 163 104.69 -5.85 7.94
N ARG A 164 104.42 -4.54 7.86
CA ARG A 164 105.47 -3.51 7.76
C ARG A 164 106.44 -3.57 8.93
N ARG A 165 105.92 -3.69 10.16
CA ARG A 165 106.74 -3.84 11.37
C ARG A 165 107.56 -5.13 11.40
N GLU A 166 107.01 -6.23 10.89
CA GLU A 166 107.76 -7.49 10.77
C GLU A 166 108.91 -7.38 9.77
N VAL A 167 108.71 -6.71 8.62
CA VAL A 167 109.78 -6.45 7.63
C VAL A 167 110.85 -5.52 8.20
N GLU A 168 110.45 -4.40 8.81
CA GLU A 168 111.37 -3.44 9.45
C GLU A 168 112.21 -4.11 10.56
N GLY A 169 111.64 -5.06 11.30
CA GLY A 169 112.37 -5.83 12.31
C GLY A 169 113.40 -6.78 11.70
N LEU A 170 113.09 -7.42 10.57
CA LEU A 170 114.01 -8.32 9.87
C LEU A 170 115.15 -7.60 9.15
N GLU A 171 114.97 -6.32 8.78
CA GLU A 171 116.02 -5.50 8.16
C GLU A 171 116.98 -4.87 9.19
N ALA A 172 116.62 -4.89 10.49
CA ALA A 172 117.40 -4.31 11.58
C ALA A 172 118.31 -5.32 12.32
N ASP A 173 118.20 -6.62 11.99
CA ASP A 173 119.05 -7.73 12.45
C ASP A 173 120.08 -8.14 11.38
#